data_AF-A0A379FRL9-F1
#
_entry.id   AF-A0A379FRL9-F1
#
_cell.length_a   1.000
_cell.length_b   1.000
_cell.length_c   1.000
_cell.angle_alpha   90.00
_cell.angle_beta   90.00
_cell.angle_gamma   90.00
#
_symmetry.space_group_name_H-M   'P 1'
#
loop_
_entity.id
_entity.type
_entity.pdbx_description
1 polymer ?
#
loop_
_entity_poly.entity_id
_entity_poly.type
_entity_poly.pdbx_seq_one_letter_code
_entity_poly.pdbx_strand_id
1 'polypeptide(L)'
;MIRIQGEFVEGINYLSVDDLVNINRVLIERQTPNEPIEILNFNNLNSSQSRPSQVRYYQQTDDMFVLSSVLIESLIQNHSFANANKRTAMMAGYIFLLLNGYELTAPEDDIVNMALGLAIKDYSLEDLENWLCYWSREFDSRQLCQPNGLVNFISMPIGE
;
A
#
# COMPACT_ATOMS: atom_id res chain seq x y z
N MET A 1 1.44 11.24 -38.73
CA MET A 1 1.69 10.17 -37.74
C MET A 1 2.30 10.84 -36.52
N ILE A 2 1.54 11.02 -35.44
CA ILE A 2 2.04 11.68 -34.23
C ILE A 2 2.91 10.66 -33.48
N ARG A 3 4.22 10.92 -33.40
CA ARG A 3 5.12 10.20 -32.50
C ARG A 3 4.98 10.87 -31.12
N ILE A 4 4.30 10.20 -30.20
CA ILE A 4 4.37 10.58 -28.79
C ILE A 4 5.57 9.83 -28.20
N GLN A 5 6.64 10.56 -27.90
CA GLN A 5 7.70 10.09 -27.01
C GLN A 5 7.21 10.46 -25.60
N GLY A 6 6.54 9.52 -24.92
CA GLY A 6 6.31 9.67 -23.49
C GLY A 6 7.67 9.60 -22.81
N GLU A 7 8.09 10.70 -22.18
CA GLU A 7 9.29 10.68 -21.34
C GLU A 7 8.94 10.02 -20.00
N PHE A 8 9.80 9.10 -19.54
CA PHE A 8 9.76 8.64 -18.16
C PHE A 8 10.09 9.84 -17.28
N VAL A 9 9.16 10.23 -16.41
CA VAL A 9 9.46 11.20 -15.36
C VAL A 9 10.07 10.39 -14.22
N GLU A 10 11.38 10.54 -14.01
CA GLU A 10 12.08 9.90 -12.88
C GLU A 10 11.45 10.39 -11.56
N GLY A 11 10.93 9.46 -10.76
CA GLY A 11 10.36 9.80 -9.47
C GLY A 11 9.61 8.65 -8.82
N ILE A 12 9.46 8.74 -7.49
CA ILE A 12 8.66 7.82 -6.70
C ILE A 12 7.25 8.39 -6.59
N ASN A 13 6.27 7.56 -6.91
CA ASN A 13 4.86 7.89 -6.83
C ASN A 13 4.35 7.55 -5.41
N TYR A 14 4.09 8.58 -4.61
CA TYR A 14 3.55 8.43 -3.26
C TYR A 14 2.02 8.51 -3.24
N LEU A 15 1.40 7.76 -2.34
CA LEU A 15 -0.02 7.91 -2.02
C LEU A 15 -0.24 9.18 -1.19
N SER A 16 -1.29 9.92 -1.50
CA SER A 16 -1.77 11.03 -0.66
C SER A 16 -2.59 10.51 0.54
N VAL A 17 -2.86 11.37 1.52
CA VAL A 17 -3.75 11.02 2.63
C VAL A 17 -5.15 10.69 2.12
N ASP A 18 -5.64 11.43 1.12
CA ASP A 18 -6.95 11.18 0.50
C ASP A 18 -6.99 9.81 -0.19
N ASP A 19 -5.89 9.36 -0.80
CA ASP A 19 -5.81 8.01 -1.36
C ASP A 19 -5.96 6.94 -0.28
N LEU A 20 -5.32 7.11 0.88
CA LEU A 20 -5.46 6.18 2.01
C LEU A 20 -6.89 6.12 2.54
N VAL A 21 -7.55 7.29 2.65
CA VAL A 21 -8.97 7.38 3.05
C VAL A 21 -9.87 6.70 2.01
N ASN A 22 -9.60 6.92 0.72
CA ASN A 22 -10.35 6.31 -0.37
C ASN A 22 -10.18 4.79 -0.39
N ILE A 23 -8.97 4.29 -0.17
CA ILE A 23 -8.68 2.85 -0.05
C ILE A 23 -9.50 2.25 1.09
N ASN A 24 -9.44 2.85 2.29
CA ASN A 24 -10.20 2.37 3.44
C ASN A 24 -11.71 2.32 3.16
N ARG A 25 -12.27 3.42 2.63
CA ARG A 25 -13.69 3.50 2.27
C ARG A 25 -14.09 2.37 1.30
N VAL A 26 -13.33 2.20 0.22
CA VAL A 26 -13.63 1.19 -0.81
C VAL A 26 -13.55 -0.24 -0.24
N LEU A 27 -12.59 -0.51 0.65
CA LEU A 27 -12.48 -1.82 1.31
C LEU A 27 -13.68 -2.11 2.22
N ILE A 28 -14.09 -1.14 3.04
CA ILE A 28 -15.26 -1.29 3.93
C ILE A 28 -16.53 -1.48 3.09
N GLU A 29 -16.78 -0.63 2.10
CA GLU A 29 -17.97 -0.73 1.24
C GLU A 29 -18.09 -2.09 0.53
N ARG A 30 -16.95 -2.70 0.17
CA ARG A 30 -16.93 -3.97 -0.56
C ARG A 30 -16.97 -5.21 0.31
N GLN A 31 -16.31 -5.17 1.47
CA GLN A 31 -16.06 -6.36 2.29
C GLN A 31 -16.87 -6.35 3.58
N THR A 32 -17.03 -5.18 4.21
CA THR A 32 -17.67 -5.03 5.51
C THR A 32 -18.63 -3.82 5.53
N PRO A 33 -19.66 -3.76 4.66
CA PRO A 33 -20.46 -2.55 4.42
C PRO A 33 -21.25 -2.03 5.63
N ASN A 34 -21.34 -2.81 6.70
CA ASN A 34 -22.01 -2.44 7.94
C ASN A 34 -21.06 -1.76 8.96
N GLU A 35 -19.75 -1.76 8.71
CA GLU A 35 -18.76 -1.12 9.59
C GLU A 35 -18.70 0.40 9.32
N PRO A 36 -18.46 1.23 10.35
CA PRO A 36 -18.30 2.67 10.18
C PRO A 36 -17.03 3.02 9.41
N ILE A 37 -17.17 3.97 8.48
CA ILE A 37 -16.08 4.59 7.73
C ILE A 37 -15.69 5.88 8.46
N GLU A 38 -14.67 5.80 9.32
CA GLU A 38 -14.27 6.91 10.19
C GLU A 38 -12.76 6.94 10.40
N ILE A 39 -12.21 8.15 10.46
CA ILE A 39 -10.81 8.42 10.81
C ILE A 39 -10.76 8.78 12.29
N LEU A 40 -10.11 7.94 13.10
CA LEU A 40 -9.96 8.16 14.54
C LEU A 40 -8.86 9.17 14.85
N ASN A 41 -7.76 9.15 14.11
CA ASN A 41 -6.63 10.03 14.35
C ASN A 41 -5.98 10.48 13.03
N PHE A 42 -6.33 11.69 12.61
CA PHE A 42 -5.82 12.29 11.38
C PHE A 42 -4.30 12.56 11.43
N ASN A 43 -3.76 12.93 12.59
CA ASN A 43 -2.33 13.20 12.74
C ASN A 43 -1.50 11.92 12.55
N ASN A 44 -1.97 10.81 13.13
CA ASN A 44 -1.38 9.50 12.94
C ASN A 44 -1.42 9.06 11.46
N LEU A 45 -2.53 9.33 10.76
CA LEU A 45 -2.66 9.01 9.33
C LEU A 45 -1.66 9.82 8.47
N ASN A 46 -1.54 11.12 8.73
CA ASN A 46 -0.56 11.98 8.04
C ASN A 46 0.88 11.51 8.31
N SER A 47 1.17 11.16 9.56
CA SER A 47 2.48 10.63 9.96
C SER A 47 2.82 9.35 9.18
N SER A 48 1.88 8.41 9.08
CA SER A 48 2.06 7.18 8.30
C SER A 48 2.27 7.46 6.82
N GLN A 49 1.45 8.34 6.23
CA GLN A 49 1.55 8.70 4.81
C GLN A 49 2.90 9.32 4.47
N SER A 50 3.44 10.19 5.33
CA SER A 50 4.70 10.88 5.10
C SER A 50 5.94 10.03 5.40
N ARG A 51 5.78 8.87 6.04
CA ARG A 51 6.91 8.04 6.49
C ARG A 51 7.82 7.55 5.35
N PRO A 52 7.31 7.10 4.18
CA PRO A 52 8.16 6.67 3.07
C PRO A 52 9.08 7.78 2.56
N SER A 53 8.58 9.02 2.40
CA SER A 53 9.41 10.13 1.92
C SER A 53 10.46 10.55 2.95
N GLN A 54 10.14 10.48 4.25
CA GLN A 54 11.10 10.71 5.32
C GLN A 54 12.20 9.64 5.32
N VAL A 55 11.83 8.35 5.24
CA VAL A 55 12.79 7.24 5.22
C VAL A 55 13.72 7.34 4.02
N ARG A 56 13.17 7.58 2.82
CA ARG A 56 13.96 7.89 1.63
C ARG A 56 14.98 8.99 1.87
N TYR A 57 14.55 10.12 2.43
CA TYR A 57 15.42 11.27 2.65
C TYR A 57 16.52 10.96 3.67
N TYR A 58 16.22 10.28 4.78
CA TYR A 58 17.22 10.03 5.82
C TYR A 58 18.16 8.87 5.48
N GLN A 59 17.65 7.81 4.84
CA GLN A 59 18.43 6.63 4.50
C GLN A 59 19.03 6.69 3.10
N GLN A 60 18.68 7.70 2.29
CA GLN A 60 19.13 7.86 0.91
C GLN A 60 18.87 6.61 0.07
N THR A 61 17.68 6.02 0.25
CA THR A 61 17.26 4.78 -0.43
C THR A 61 16.12 5.04 -1.41
N ASP A 62 16.23 4.47 -2.60
CA ASP A 62 15.16 4.38 -3.59
C ASP A 62 14.62 2.94 -3.70
N ASP A 63 14.79 2.13 -2.64
CA ASP A 63 14.25 0.77 -2.59
C ASP A 63 12.74 0.78 -2.30
N MET A 64 11.94 0.35 -3.27
CA MET A 64 10.48 0.38 -3.16
C MET A 64 9.94 -0.57 -2.08
N PHE A 65 10.65 -1.65 -1.76
CA PHE A 65 10.24 -2.59 -0.72
C PHE A 65 10.48 -2.01 0.67
N VAL A 66 11.60 -1.30 0.87
CA VAL A 66 11.86 -0.53 2.09
C VAL A 66 10.79 0.56 2.27
N LEU A 67 10.49 1.32 1.21
CA LEU A 67 9.53 2.42 1.30
C LEU A 67 8.09 1.94 1.49
N SER A 68 7.72 0.82 0.87
CA SER A 68 6.43 0.18 1.07
C SER A 68 6.32 -0.42 2.48
N SER A 69 7.36 -1.07 2.98
CA SER A 69 7.32 -1.75 4.28
C SER A 69 7.08 -0.76 5.42
N VAL A 70 7.73 0.41 5.39
CA VAL A 70 7.54 1.44 6.41
C VAL A 70 6.16 2.10 6.36
N LEU A 71 5.53 2.19 5.18
CA LEU A 71 4.15 2.65 5.03
C LEU A 71 3.19 1.66 5.70
N ILE A 72 3.31 0.38 5.36
CA ILE A 72 2.45 -0.70 5.88
C ILE A 72 2.58 -0.79 7.41
N GLU A 73 3.81 -0.90 7.92
CA GLU A 73 4.08 -1.02 9.35
C GLU A 73 3.46 0.17 10.10
N SER A 74 3.68 1.39 9.63
CA SER A 74 3.17 2.57 10.30
C SER A 74 1.65 2.65 10.29
N LEU A 75 0.99 2.30 9.18
CA LEU A 75 -0.47 2.28 9.12
C LEU A 75 -1.07 1.22 10.05
N ILE A 76 -0.45 0.03 10.12
CA ILE A 76 -0.88 -1.03 11.04
C ILE A 76 -0.76 -0.54 12.49
N GLN A 77 0.40 -0.01 12.89
CA GLN A 77 0.66 0.34 14.29
C GLN A 77 -0.10 1.58 14.76
N ASN A 78 -0.35 2.54 13.86
CA ASN A 78 -0.97 3.81 14.22
C ASN A 78 -2.50 3.74 14.35
N HIS A 79 -3.14 2.70 13.80
CA HIS A 79 -4.58 2.44 13.87
C HIS A 79 -5.45 3.68 13.61
N SER A 80 -5.19 4.38 12.50
CA SER A 80 -5.76 5.71 12.24
C SER A 80 -7.25 5.67 11.84
N PHE A 81 -7.77 4.50 11.45
CA PHE A 81 -9.17 4.29 11.06
C PHE A 81 -9.94 3.52 12.13
N ALA A 82 -11.27 3.64 12.12
CA ALA A 82 -12.12 2.85 13.02
C ALA A 82 -12.05 1.35 12.72
N ASN A 83 -12.07 0.98 11.43
CA ASN A 83 -12.02 -0.42 10.97
C ASN A 83 -11.11 -0.58 9.75
N ALA A 84 -10.86 -1.85 9.39
CA ALA A 84 -10.05 -2.25 8.23
C ALA A 84 -8.61 -1.70 8.20
N ASN A 85 -8.00 -1.34 9.34
CA ASN A 85 -6.63 -0.80 9.40
C ASN A 85 -5.60 -1.71 8.72
N LYS A 86 -5.61 -3.02 9.04
CA LYS A 86 -4.66 -3.99 8.46
C LYS A 86 -4.84 -4.14 6.94
N ARG A 87 -6.09 -4.33 6.49
CA ARG A 87 -6.44 -4.42 5.06
C ARG A 87 -6.06 -3.15 4.31
N THR A 88 -6.33 -1.98 4.90
CA THR A 88 -5.96 -0.67 4.33
C THR A 88 -4.46 -0.53 4.21
N ALA A 89 -3.70 -0.93 5.24
CA ALA A 89 -2.24 -0.87 5.22
C ALA A 89 -1.65 -1.76 4.11
N MET A 90 -2.07 -3.02 4.02
CA MET A 90 -1.59 -3.95 2.99
C MET A 90 -1.97 -3.47 1.58
N MET A 91 -3.21 -2.99 1.39
CA MET A 91 -3.65 -2.45 0.10
C MET A 91 -2.88 -1.17 -0.27
N ALA A 92 -2.60 -0.28 0.68
CA ALA A 92 -1.81 0.91 0.45
C ALA A 92 -0.37 0.57 0.03
N GLY A 93 0.27 -0.38 0.72
CA GLY A 93 1.59 -0.88 0.31
C GLY A 93 1.58 -1.53 -1.08
N TYR A 94 0.56 -2.35 -1.37
CA TYR A 94 0.41 -2.96 -2.69
C TYR A 94 0.24 -1.92 -3.81
N ILE A 95 -0.64 -0.93 -3.63
CA ILE A 95 -0.85 0.13 -4.62
C ILE A 95 0.42 0.99 -4.76
N PHE A 96 1.12 1.28 -3.66
CA PHE A 96 2.40 1.98 -3.72
C PHE A 96 3.41 1.21 -4.59
N LEU A 97 3.53 -0.10 -4.43
CA LEU A 97 4.38 -0.93 -5.29
C LEU A 97 3.93 -0.88 -6.76
N LEU A 98 2.63 -1.02 -7.03
CA LEU A 98 2.09 -0.97 -8.41
C LEU A 98 2.40 0.35 -9.11
N LEU A 99 2.23 1.48 -8.40
CA LEU A 99 2.55 2.81 -8.90
C LEU A 99 4.04 2.99 -9.20
N ASN A 100 4.90 2.18 -8.57
CA ASN A 100 6.35 2.24 -8.70
C ASN A 100 6.94 1.04 -9.43
N GLY A 101 6.12 0.30 -10.20
CA GLY A 101 6.59 -0.71 -11.15
C GLY A 101 6.72 -2.12 -10.60
N TYR A 102 6.08 -2.43 -9.48
CA TYR A 102 6.08 -3.76 -8.88
C TYR A 102 4.67 -4.26 -8.59
N GLU A 103 4.40 -5.51 -8.93
CA GLU A 103 3.15 -6.18 -8.56
C GLU A 103 3.45 -7.23 -7.49
N LEU A 104 2.81 -7.09 -6.33
CA LEU A 104 2.80 -8.11 -5.29
C LEU A 104 1.89 -9.27 -5.71
N THR A 105 2.41 -10.50 -5.70
CA THR A 105 1.71 -11.71 -6.15
C THR A 105 1.55 -12.76 -5.05
N ALA A 106 1.69 -12.34 -3.79
CA ALA A 106 1.52 -13.21 -2.63
C ALA A 106 0.09 -13.79 -2.57
N PRO A 107 -0.08 -15.06 -2.15
CA PRO A 107 -1.39 -15.62 -1.83
C PRO A 107 -2.11 -14.81 -0.75
N GLU A 108 -3.44 -14.81 -0.79
CA GLU A 108 -4.28 -14.07 0.16
C GLU A 108 -3.99 -14.44 1.62
N ASP A 109 -3.88 -15.75 1.91
CA ASP A 109 -3.57 -16.24 3.26
C ASP A 109 -2.22 -15.71 3.77
N ASP A 110 -1.21 -15.61 2.90
CA ASP A 110 0.11 -15.05 3.24
C ASP A 110 0.04 -13.54 3.53
N ILE A 111 -0.77 -12.80 2.76
CA ILE A 111 -1.03 -11.37 3.01
C ILE A 111 -1.66 -11.17 4.38
N VAL A 112 -2.69 -11.96 4.72
CA VAL A 112 -3.39 -11.89 6.00
C VAL A 112 -2.46 -12.26 7.16
N ASN A 113 -1.70 -13.35 7.02
CA ASN A 113 -0.75 -13.79 8.04
C ASN A 113 0.35 -12.76 8.29
N MET A 114 0.90 -12.16 7.24
CA MET A 114 1.91 -11.11 7.36
C MET A 114 1.34 -9.89 8.09
N ALA A 115 0.15 -9.42 7.70
CA ALA A 115 -0.50 -8.27 8.34
C ALA A 115 -0.83 -8.51 9.82
N LEU A 116 -1.29 -9.73 10.15
CA LEU A 116 -1.55 -10.13 11.52
C LEU A 116 -0.26 -10.20 12.35
N GLY A 117 0.76 -10.89 11.83
CA GLY A 117 2.05 -11.05 12.50
C GLY A 117 2.75 -9.72 12.76
N LEU A 118 2.65 -8.75 11.85
CA LEU A 118 3.12 -7.38 12.09
C LEU A 118 2.34 -6.67 13.19
N ALA A 119 1.01 -6.80 13.21
CA ALA A 119 0.16 -6.16 14.21
C ALA A 119 0.49 -6.64 15.64
N ILE A 120 0.79 -7.93 15.80
CA ILE A 120 1.17 -8.54 17.08
C ILE A 120 2.68 -8.54 17.34
N LYS A 121 3.49 -8.04 16.40
CA LYS A 121 4.96 -7.97 16.44
C LYS A 121 5.67 -9.33 16.45
N ASP A 122 5.04 -10.35 15.89
CA ASP A 122 5.67 -11.64 15.57
C ASP A 122 6.56 -11.54 14.32
N TYR A 123 6.24 -10.61 13.41
CA TYR A 123 7.09 -10.23 12.29
C TYR A 123 7.66 -8.83 12.48
N SER A 124 8.91 -8.65 12.08
CA SER A 124 9.62 -7.36 12.08
C SER A 124 9.41 -6.61 10.75
N LEU A 125 9.86 -5.36 10.73
CA LEU A 125 9.90 -4.56 9.51
C LEU A 125 10.78 -5.19 8.42
N GLU A 126 11.91 -5.79 8.82
CA GLU A 126 12.84 -6.48 7.92
C GLU A 126 12.21 -7.76 7.34
N ASP A 127 11.41 -8.49 8.13
CA ASP A 127 10.65 -9.64 7.63
C ASP A 127 9.64 -9.22 6.55
N LEU A 128 8.94 -8.11 6.76
CA LEU A 128 8.00 -7.56 5.79
C LEU A 128 8.72 -7.10 4.51
N GLU A 129 9.84 -6.39 4.62
CA GLU A 129 10.64 -5.96 3.47
C GLU A 129 11.07 -7.15 2.60
N ASN A 130 11.66 -8.16 3.23
CA ASN A 130 12.10 -9.38 2.54
C ASN A 130 10.92 -10.12 1.91
N TRP A 131 9.78 -10.19 2.60
CA TRP A 131 8.56 -10.81 2.10
C TRP A 131 7.99 -10.07 0.89
N LEU A 132 7.97 -8.73 0.92
CA LEU A 132 7.53 -7.91 -0.22
C LEU A 132 8.46 -8.13 -1.43
N CYS A 133 9.78 -8.14 -1.21
CA CYS A 133 10.76 -8.40 -2.26
C CYS A 133 10.59 -9.80 -2.87
N TYR A 134 10.39 -10.83 -2.05
CA TYR A 134 10.20 -12.21 -2.49
C TYR A 134 8.95 -12.40 -3.36
N TRP A 135 7.82 -11.79 -2.96
CA TRP A 135 6.53 -11.98 -3.64
C TRP A 135 6.26 -11.00 -4.79
N SER A 136 7.13 -10.01 -4.99
CA SER A 136 6.94 -9.01 -6.02
C SER A 136 7.61 -9.38 -7.34
N ARG A 137 6.99 -8.95 -8.44
CA ARG A 137 7.56 -9.02 -9.79
C ARG A 137 7.49 -7.66 -10.46
N GLU A 138 8.32 -7.45 -11.50
CA GLU A 138 8.22 -6.24 -12.34
C GLU A 138 6.82 -6.09 -12.95
N PHE A 139 6.33 -4.86 -12.97
CA PHE A 139 5.00 -4.50 -13.45
C PHE A 139 5.05 -3.21 -14.28
N ASP A 140 4.38 -3.22 -15.43
CA ASP A 140 4.21 -2.01 -16.23
C ASP A 140 3.06 -1.15 -15.68
N SER A 141 3.40 -0.14 -14.89
CA SER A 141 2.44 0.76 -14.23
C SER A 141 1.52 1.52 -15.19
N ARG A 142 1.86 1.63 -16.49
CA ARG A 142 0.98 2.22 -17.52
C ARG A 142 -0.31 1.44 -17.70
N GLN A 143 -0.34 0.16 -17.28
CA GLN A 143 -1.55 -0.65 -17.25
C GLN A 143 -2.61 -0.07 -16.29
N LEU A 144 -2.21 0.69 -15.28
CA LEU A 144 -3.13 1.35 -14.34
C LEU A 144 -3.95 2.47 -14.99
N CYS A 145 -3.45 3.06 -16.09
CA CYS A 145 -4.14 4.11 -16.84
C CYS A 145 -5.25 3.58 -17.77
N GLN A 146 -5.38 2.26 -17.92
CA GLN A 146 -6.46 1.66 -18.68
C GLN A 146 -7.80 1.82 -17.94
N PRO A 147 -8.95 1.86 -18.65
CA PRO A 147 -10.25 1.85 -18.00
C PRO A 147 -10.34 0.67 -17.02
N ASN A 148 -10.69 0.96 -15.76
CA ASN A 148 -10.75 -0.01 -14.65
C ASN A 148 -9.41 -0.64 -14.21
N GLY A 149 -8.26 -0.13 -14.65
CA GLY A 149 -6.94 -0.69 -14.32
C GLY A 149 -6.74 -0.91 -12.82
N LEU A 150 -6.82 0.14 -12.01
CA LEU A 150 -6.74 0.06 -10.55
C LEU A 150 -7.88 -0.74 -9.92
N VAL A 151 -9.09 -0.67 -10.48
CA VAL A 151 -10.27 -1.37 -9.95
C VAL A 151 -10.08 -2.88 -9.97
N ASN A 152 -9.41 -3.42 -10.99
CA ASN A 152 -9.13 -4.86 -11.09
C ASN A 152 -8.25 -5.35 -9.94
N PHE A 153 -7.29 -4.54 -9.49
CA PHE A 153 -6.38 -4.88 -8.40
C PHE A 153 -7.00 -4.69 -7.01
N ILE A 154 -7.83 -3.65 -6.84
CA ILE A 154 -8.54 -3.38 -5.58
C ILE A 154 -9.67 -4.41 -5.33
N SER A 155 -10.05 -5.18 -6.36
CA SER A 155 -11.08 -6.23 -6.25
C SER A 155 -10.51 -7.59 -5.83
N MET A 156 -9.20 -7.71 -5.65
CA MET A 156 -8.61 -8.92 -5.08
C MET A 156 -8.99 -9.01 -3.59
N PRO A 157 -9.52 -10.15 -3.13
CA PRO A 157 -9.83 -10.33 -1.72
C PRO A 157 -8.52 -10.23 -0.91
N ILE A 158 -8.49 -9.25 -0.01
CA ILE A 158 -7.49 -9.15 1.06
C ILE A 158 -8.30 -9.46 2.30
N GLY A 159 -8.12 -10.67 2.85
CA GLY A 159 -9.01 -11.31 3.81
C GLY A 159 -9.50 -10.45 4.99
N GLU A 160 -10.61 -10.91 5.60
CA GLU A 160 -11.44 -10.20 6.61
C GLU A 160 -10.66 -9.63 7.82
#